data_AF-A0A1A3GWC8-F1
#
_entry.id   AF-A0A1A3GWC8-F1
#
_cell.length_a   1.000
_cell.length_b   1.000
_cell.length_c   1.000
_cell.angle_alpha   90.00
_cell.angle_beta   90.00
_cell.angle_gamma   90.00
#
_symmetry.space_group_name_H-M   'P 1'
#
loop_
_entity.id
_entity.type
_entity.pdbx_description
1 polymer ?
#
loop_
_entity_poly.entity_id
_entity_poly.type
_entity_poly.pdbx_seq_one_letter_code
_entity_poly.pdbx_strand_id
1 'polypeptide(L)'
;MARKTVTLLRAVLGLVNATNAASPLARSGNPGIVAFAYGWPSSEAAGFVLSSSVLSAIRRGRRGAFSGTSGRIALGITAITWAILGYIVTRSRSSRPAFEEPLDDVIGPANPADPGVPRLPGIGRTMLSRRKYNKDTVKYGPHRANLADIWRRPDLPLDGKAPVLLQVPGGGWMLGDRRPQAYPLMGALADRGWICVSIGYRVSPKHQWPAHIIDVKQALAWVKEHIAEYGGDPDFVAISGGSAGGHLSSLAALTSGDPQWQPGFEDADTSVVAAVPVYGRYDWFGFEGPGRPEMMQALEQLIIKKRFANDSQVFLDASPIKRIGPDAPPFFVLHGTNDTLIDVQEGRDFVAALREQSPAPVAYAEIPNAQHAFDVFGSAHGRYTAEAITRFLEWVRAEKAKAVDSESVG
;
A
#
# COMPACT_ATOMS: atom_id res chain seq x y z
N MET A 1 -29.65 16.81 32.03
CA MET A 1 -29.89 16.69 30.57
C MET A 1 -28.61 16.48 29.76
N ALA A 2 -27.55 17.28 29.92
CA ALA A 2 -26.32 17.21 29.12
C ALA A 2 -25.70 15.80 28.93
N ARG A 3 -25.60 15.00 30.00
CA ARG A 3 -25.01 13.65 29.96
C ARG A 3 -25.80 12.65 29.09
N LYS A 4 -27.12 12.82 28.98
CA LYS A 4 -28.01 11.98 28.15
C LYS A 4 -27.89 12.37 26.67
N THR A 5 -27.89 13.67 26.38
CA THR A 5 -27.67 14.21 25.02
C THR A 5 -26.32 13.77 24.46
N VAL A 6 -25.25 13.82 25.26
CA VAL A 6 -23.92 13.35 24.86
C VAL A 6 -23.90 11.85 24.57
N THR A 7 -24.66 11.04 25.31
CA THR A 7 -24.71 9.59 25.10
C THR A 7 -25.41 9.24 23.79
N LEU A 8 -26.51 9.91 23.48
CA LEU A 8 -27.24 9.73 22.23
C LEU A 8 -26.41 10.21 21.02
N LEU A 9 -25.80 11.40 21.11
CA LEU A 9 -24.96 11.94 20.04
C LEU A 9 -23.79 10.99 19.71
N ARG A 10 -23.12 10.43 20.73
CA ARG A 10 -22.04 9.45 20.53
C ARG A 10 -22.53 8.17 19.84
N ALA A 11 -23.73 7.70 20.17
CA ALA A 11 -24.31 6.53 19.52
C ALA A 11 -24.59 6.81 18.04
N VAL A 12 -25.18 7.97 17.73
CA VAL A 12 -25.44 8.39 16.34
C VAL A 12 -24.14 8.54 15.55
N LEU A 13 -23.13 9.22 16.10
CA LEU A 13 -21.82 9.36 15.45
C LEU A 13 -21.13 8.02 15.21
N GLY A 14 -21.26 7.07 16.15
CA GLY A 14 -20.76 5.70 15.99
C GLY A 14 -21.48 4.96 14.87
N LEU A 15 -22.81 5.11 14.76
CA LEU A 15 -23.58 4.51 13.68
C LEU A 15 -23.20 5.09 12.32
N VAL A 16 -23.13 6.41 12.18
CA VAL A 16 -22.71 7.09 10.93
C VAL A 16 -21.31 6.61 10.51
N ASN A 17 -20.39 6.50 11.46
CA ASN A 17 -19.04 6.00 11.21
C ASN A 17 -19.03 4.55 10.70
N ALA A 18 -19.76 3.65 11.37
CA ALA A 18 -19.83 2.24 10.96
C ALA A 18 -20.54 2.06 9.62
N THR A 19 -21.58 2.83 9.33
CA THR A 19 -22.25 2.81 8.02
C THR A 19 -21.30 3.29 6.93
N ASN A 20 -20.57 4.39 7.14
CA ASN A 20 -19.56 4.87 6.19
C ASN A 20 -18.42 3.87 5.98
N ALA A 21 -18.02 3.14 7.03
CA ALA A 21 -17.02 2.06 6.93
C ALA A 21 -17.55 0.83 6.17
N ALA A 22 -18.84 0.52 6.31
CA ALA A 22 -19.49 -0.57 5.57
C ALA A 22 -19.64 -0.21 4.09
N SER A 23 -20.15 0.98 3.80
CA SER A 23 -20.28 1.50 2.44
C SER A 23 -20.01 3.01 2.49
N PRO A 24 -18.95 3.50 1.83
CA PRO A 24 -18.60 4.91 1.90
C PRO A 24 -19.75 5.82 1.46
N LEU A 25 -20.05 6.83 2.29
CA LEU A 25 -21.14 7.78 2.04
C LEU A 25 -20.84 8.74 0.89
N ALA A 26 -19.56 8.89 0.55
CA ALA A 26 -19.08 9.54 -0.66
C ALA A 26 -17.98 8.68 -1.27
N ARG A 27 -17.90 8.66 -2.61
CA ARG A 27 -17.02 7.75 -3.35
C ARG A 27 -15.83 8.40 -4.03
N SER A 28 -15.78 9.73 -4.12
CA SER A 28 -14.68 10.42 -4.81
C SER A 28 -14.60 11.91 -4.47
N GLY A 29 -13.56 12.58 -4.97
CA GLY A 29 -13.32 14.01 -4.82
C GLY A 29 -13.13 14.42 -3.35
N ASN A 30 -13.38 15.70 -3.07
CA ASN A 30 -13.22 16.24 -1.71
C ASN A 30 -14.10 15.52 -0.65
N PRO A 31 -15.38 15.17 -0.93
CA PRO A 31 -16.18 14.36 0.00
C PRO A 31 -15.61 12.96 0.23
N GLY A 32 -14.97 12.36 -0.78
CA GLY A 32 -14.27 11.07 -0.68
C GLY A 32 -13.11 11.09 0.32
N ILE A 33 -12.39 12.21 0.43
CA ILE A 33 -11.33 12.40 1.44
C ILE A 33 -11.91 12.35 2.86
N VAL A 34 -13.07 12.99 3.07
CA VAL A 34 -13.75 12.99 4.38
C VAL A 34 -14.28 11.58 4.70
N ALA A 35 -14.87 10.91 3.71
CA ALA A 35 -15.35 9.53 3.86
C ALA A 35 -14.19 8.57 4.22
N PHE A 36 -13.04 8.70 3.56
CA PHE A 36 -11.82 7.96 3.89
C PHE A 36 -11.37 8.24 5.33
N ALA A 37 -11.10 9.51 5.67
CA ALA A 37 -10.50 9.89 6.94
C ALA A 37 -11.35 9.43 8.14
N TYR A 38 -12.68 9.45 8.01
CA TYR A 38 -13.58 9.03 9.06
C TYR A 38 -13.84 7.51 9.04
N GLY A 39 -14.01 6.90 7.86
CA GLY A 39 -14.43 5.49 7.72
C GLY A 39 -13.30 4.46 7.78
N TRP A 40 -12.12 4.80 7.28
CA TRP A 40 -11.02 3.84 7.06
C TRP A 40 -10.59 3.06 8.31
N PRO A 41 -10.37 3.69 9.49
CA PRO A 41 -10.03 2.93 10.68
C PRO A 41 -11.11 1.91 11.05
N SER A 42 -12.38 2.25 10.86
CA SER A 42 -13.49 1.34 11.17
C SER A 42 -13.75 0.30 10.09
N SER A 43 -13.30 0.51 8.85
CA SER A 43 -13.39 -0.52 7.80
C SER A 43 -12.32 -1.60 7.98
N GLU A 44 -11.09 -1.20 8.33
CA GLU A 44 -9.96 -2.13 8.42
C GLU A 44 -9.69 -2.62 9.86
N ALA A 45 -10.05 -1.82 10.87
CA ALA A 45 -9.91 -2.14 12.29
C ALA A 45 -11.24 -2.45 12.99
N ALA A 46 -12.27 -2.87 12.24
CA ALA A 46 -13.63 -3.08 12.73
C ALA A 46 -13.69 -3.90 14.04
N GLY A 47 -12.91 -4.99 14.14
CA GLY A 47 -12.88 -5.83 15.34
C GLY A 47 -12.29 -5.14 16.57
N PHE A 48 -11.29 -4.27 16.38
CA PHE A 48 -10.72 -3.45 17.45
C PHE A 48 -11.68 -2.35 17.88
N VAL A 49 -12.32 -1.67 16.91
CA VAL A 49 -13.34 -0.64 17.16
C VAL A 49 -14.54 -1.23 17.89
N LEU A 50 -15.02 -2.40 17.47
CA LEU A 50 -16.10 -3.13 18.11
C LEU A 50 -15.77 -3.44 19.57
N SER A 51 -14.63 -4.09 19.82
CA SER A 51 -14.19 -4.46 21.17
C SER A 51 -14.05 -3.25 22.09
N SER A 52 -13.45 -2.17 21.57
CA SER A 52 -13.31 -0.90 22.29
C SER A 52 -14.65 -0.24 22.60
N SER A 53 -15.60 -0.30 21.64
CA SER A 53 -16.95 0.23 21.79
C SER A 53 -17.75 -0.53 22.85
N VAL A 54 -17.66 -1.87 22.88
CA VAL A 54 -18.27 -2.73 23.90
C VAL A 54 -17.72 -2.40 25.30
N LEU A 55 -16.40 -2.36 25.47
CA LEU A 55 -15.78 -2.04 26.76
C LEU A 55 -16.20 -0.64 27.25
N SER A 56 -16.22 0.32 26.33
CA SER A 56 -16.68 1.69 26.61
C SER A 56 -18.16 1.72 27.02
N ALA A 57 -19.03 0.95 26.36
CA ALA A 57 -20.43 0.84 26.72
C ALA A 57 -20.61 0.22 28.11
N ILE A 58 -19.91 -0.88 28.44
CA ILE A 58 -19.97 -1.49 29.78
C ILE A 58 -19.58 -0.47 30.86
N ARG A 59 -18.47 0.25 30.67
CA ARG A 59 -18.01 1.30 31.62
C ARG A 59 -19.05 2.41 31.79
N ARG A 60 -19.70 2.83 30.70
CA ARG A 60 -20.76 3.85 30.75
C ARG A 60 -22.05 3.32 31.40
N GLY A 61 -22.40 2.05 31.13
CA GLY A 61 -23.54 1.37 31.73
C GLY A 61 -23.43 1.31 33.25
N ARG A 62 -22.25 0.94 33.79
CA ARG A 62 -21.96 0.99 35.24
C ARG A 62 -22.12 2.37 35.87
N ARG A 63 -22.05 3.44 35.06
CA ARG A 63 -22.25 4.84 35.50
C ARG A 63 -23.68 5.35 35.21
N GLY A 64 -24.61 4.46 34.88
CA GLY A 64 -26.02 4.80 34.63
C GLY A 64 -26.29 5.50 33.29
N ALA A 65 -25.35 5.50 32.33
CA ALA A 65 -25.51 6.23 31.06
C ALA A 65 -26.69 5.76 30.20
N PHE A 66 -27.12 4.51 30.39
CA PHE A 66 -28.24 3.91 29.65
C PHE A 66 -29.55 3.87 30.46
N SER A 67 -29.62 4.63 31.57
CA SER A 67 -30.86 4.79 32.34
C SER A 67 -31.85 5.74 31.66
N GLY A 68 -33.14 5.39 31.69
CA GLY A 68 -34.21 6.12 31.04
C GLY A 68 -34.28 5.96 29.50
N THR A 69 -35.30 6.53 28.88
CA THR A 69 -35.66 6.30 27.47
C THR A 69 -34.53 6.65 26.49
N SER A 70 -33.94 7.85 26.61
CA SER A 70 -32.85 8.28 25.72
C SER A 70 -31.60 7.40 25.84
N GLY A 71 -31.32 6.90 27.04
CA GLY A 71 -30.20 5.99 27.30
C GLY A 71 -30.42 4.62 26.68
N ARG A 72 -31.65 4.08 26.77
CA ARG A 72 -32.04 2.82 26.12
C ARG A 72 -31.99 2.93 24.59
N ILE A 73 -32.47 4.05 24.02
CA ILE A 73 -32.35 4.34 22.59
C ILE A 73 -30.88 4.37 22.16
N ALA A 74 -30.02 5.09 22.90
CA ALA A 74 -28.60 5.15 22.59
C ALA A 74 -27.92 3.78 22.65
N LEU A 75 -28.33 2.90 23.59
CA LEU A 75 -27.85 1.53 23.65
C LEU A 75 -28.31 0.71 22.43
N GLY A 76 -29.58 0.85 22.01
CA GLY A 76 -30.10 0.23 20.80
C GLY A 76 -29.33 0.63 19.54
N ILE A 77 -29.09 1.93 19.35
CA ILE A 77 -28.26 2.45 18.24
C ILE A 77 -26.84 1.88 18.32
N THR A 78 -26.25 1.82 19.52
CA THR A 78 -24.91 1.25 19.73
C THR A 78 -24.88 -0.24 19.37
N ALA A 79 -25.93 -1.00 19.67
CA ALA A 79 -26.03 -2.41 19.28
C ALA A 79 -26.13 -2.59 17.76
N ILE A 80 -26.84 -1.71 17.05
CA ILE A 80 -26.85 -1.68 15.57
C ILE A 80 -25.45 -1.39 15.04
N THR A 81 -24.73 -0.41 15.61
CA THR A 81 -23.33 -0.15 15.27
C THR A 81 -22.47 -1.41 15.43
N TRP A 82 -22.65 -2.17 16.51
CA TRP A 82 -21.92 -3.42 16.72
C TRP A 82 -22.24 -4.50 15.69
N ALA A 83 -23.50 -4.62 15.28
CA ALA A 83 -23.90 -5.55 14.23
C ALA A 83 -23.22 -5.20 12.89
N ILE A 84 -23.17 -3.92 12.52
CA ILE A 84 -22.48 -3.45 11.32
C ILE A 84 -20.97 -3.74 11.40
N LEU A 85 -20.32 -3.43 12.53
CA LEU A 85 -18.89 -3.74 12.71
C LEU A 85 -18.61 -5.24 12.67
N GLY A 86 -19.49 -6.08 13.25
CA GLY A 86 -19.41 -7.53 13.16
C GLY A 86 -19.53 -8.03 11.72
N TYR A 87 -20.45 -7.46 10.94
CA TYR A 87 -20.58 -7.72 9.50
C TYR A 87 -19.31 -7.34 8.73
N ILE A 88 -18.70 -6.19 9.03
CA ILE A 88 -17.41 -5.77 8.41
C ILE A 88 -16.30 -6.78 8.75
N VAL A 89 -16.21 -7.26 10.00
CA VAL A 89 -15.22 -8.27 10.37
C VAL A 89 -15.41 -9.56 9.58
N THR A 90 -16.66 -10.04 9.44
CA THR A 90 -16.95 -11.27 8.71
C THR A 90 -16.62 -11.12 7.22
N ARG A 91 -17.11 -10.06 6.57
CA ARG A 91 -16.86 -9.86 5.12
C ARG A 91 -15.38 -9.70 4.79
N SER A 92 -14.60 -9.00 5.62
CA SER A 92 -13.15 -8.83 5.39
C SER A 92 -12.37 -10.11 5.59
N ARG A 93 -12.89 -11.08 6.37
CA ARG A 93 -12.28 -12.42 6.46
C ARG A 93 -12.63 -13.28 5.25
N SER A 94 -13.85 -13.12 4.74
CA SER A 94 -14.36 -13.82 3.56
C SER A 94 -13.80 -13.28 2.24
N SER A 95 -13.09 -12.15 2.21
CA SER A 95 -12.47 -11.59 0.99
C SER A 95 -11.17 -12.26 0.56
N ARG A 96 -10.70 -13.27 1.30
CA ARG A 96 -9.47 -14.03 0.98
C ARG A 96 -9.38 -14.48 -0.50
N PRO A 97 -10.43 -15.06 -1.11
CA PRO A 97 -10.33 -15.55 -2.49
C PRO A 97 -9.99 -14.45 -3.50
N ALA A 98 -10.42 -13.19 -3.25
CA ALA A 98 -10.10 -12.05 -4.11
C ALA A 98 -8.60 -11.71 -4.18
N PHE A 99 -7.78 -12.25 -3.26
CA PHE A 99 -6.32 -12.13 -3.28
C PHE A 99 -5.65 -13.36 -3.88
N GLU A 100 -6.25 -14.54 -3.75
CA GLU A 100 -5.65 -15.82 -4.12
C GLU A 100 -6.00 -16.22 -5.56
N GLU A 101 -7.27 -16.16 -5.95
CA GLU A 101 -7.74 -16.63 -7.26
C GLU A 101 -7.07 -15.90 -8.44
N PRO A 102 -6.96 -14.54 -8.46
CA PRO A 102 -6.30 -13.86 -9.57
C PRO A 102 -4.80 -14.15 -9.65
N LEU A 103 -4.21 -14.60 -8.54
CA LEU A 103 -2.81 -15.00 -8.48
C LEU A 103 -2.66 -16.44 -8.99
N ASP A 104 -3.56 -17.35 -8.61
CA ASP A 104 -3.63 -18.72 -9.12
C ASP A 104 -3.70 -18.76 -10.65
N ASP A 105 -4.46 -17.84 -11.26
CA ASP A 105 -4.58 -17.73 -12.73
C ASP A 105 -3.25 -17.41 -13.43
N VAL A 106 -2.33 -16.75 -12.73
CA VAL A 106 -1.05 -16.27 -13.30
C VAL A 106 0.10 -17.20 -12.95
N ILE A 107 0.17 -17.66 -11.70
CA ILE A 107 1.34 -18.40 -11.17
C ILE A 107 1.02 -19.83 -10.75
N GLY A 108 -0.22 -20.30 -10.97
CA GLY A 108 -0.71 -21.60 -10.50
C GLY A 108 -1.00 -21.61 -8.99
N PRO A 109 -1.77 -22.59 -8.48
CA PRO A 109 -2.24 -22.60 -7.09
C PRO A 109 -1.10 -22.67 -6.06
N ALA A 110 -1.36 -22.17 -4.85
CA ALA A 110 -0.40 -22.25 -3.75
C ALA A 110 -0.01 -23.70 -3.43
N ASN A 111 1.27 -23.94 -3.17
CA ASN A 111 1.74 -25.24 -2.69
C ASN A 111 1.17 -25.50 -1.29
N PRO A 112 0.39 -26.58 -1.07
CA PRO A 112 -0.16 -26.90 0.24
C PRO A 112 0.90 -27.13 1.33
N ALA A 113 2.14 -27.45 0.93
CA ALA A 113 3.28 -27.63 1.83
C ALA A 113 4.01 -26.32 2.18
N ASP A 114 3.68 -25.19 1.54
CA ASP A 114 4.22 -23.89 1.94
C ASP A 114 3.66 -23.53 3.32
N PRO A 115 4.52 -23.30 4.34
CA PRO A 115 4.07 -22.88 5.68
C PRO A 115 3.29 -21.55 5.67
N GLY A 116 3.30 -20.81 4.56
CA GLY A 116 2.65 -19.53 4.38
C GLY A 116 3.35 -18.41 5.16
N VAL A 117 2.66 -17.29 5.31
CA VAL A 117 3.14 -16.19 6.15
C VAL A 117 2.75 -16.46 7.61
N PRO A 118 3.68 -16.34 8.58
CA PRO A 118 3.34 -16.45 9.99
C PRO A 118 2.22 -15.48 10.38
N ARG A 119 1.42 -15.86 11.39
CA ARG A 119 0.26 -15.07 11.82
C ARG A 119 0.68 -13.63 12.15
N LEU A 120 0.30 -12.68 11.29
CA LEU A 120 0.73 -11.30 11.43
C LEU A 120 0.25 -10.70 12.76
N PRO A 121 1.08 -9.85 13.39
CA PRO A 121 0.65 -9.13 14.57
C PRO A 121 -0.58 -8.28 14.23
N GLY A 122 -1.66 -8.48 14.99
CA GLY A 122 -2.86 -7.65 14.86
C GLY A 122 -2.54 -6.16 15.08
N ILE A 123 -3.50 -5.31 14.76
CA ILE A 123 -3.40 -3.84 14.67
C ILE A 123 -2.57 -3.17 15.77
N GLY A 124 -2.77 -3.55 17.04
CA GLY A 124 -2.02 -2.96 18.17
C GLY A 124 -0.55 -3.35 18.26
N ARG A 125 -0.14 -4.44 17.60
CA ARG A 125 1.24 -4.94 17.55
C ARG A 125 1.91 -4.71 16.19
N THR A 126 1.18 -4.35 15.14
CA THR A 126 1.76 -4.02 13.82
C THR A 126 2.89 -2.99 13.95
N MET A 127 2.71 -1.98 14.80
CA MET A 127 3.73 -0.96 15.07
C MET A 127 5.00 -1.51 15.75
N LEU A 128 4.91 -2.66 16.43
CA LEU A 128 6.06 -3.32 17.05
C LEU A 128 6.90 -4.11 16.05
N SER A 129 6.38 -4.41 14.84
CA SER A 129 7.15 -5.10 13.80
C SER A 129 8.44 -4.36 13.48
N ARG A 130 8.39 -3.02 13.44
CA ARG A 130 9.60 -2.20 13.25
C ARG A 130 10.66 -2.48 14.32
N ARG A 131 10.26 -2.56 15.59
CA ARG A 131 11.21 -2.85 16.68
C ARG A 131 11.83 -4.25 16.54
N LYS A 132 11.10 -5.20 15.98
CA LYS A 132 11.59 -6.57 15.73
C LYS A 132 12.62 -6.60 14.59
N TYR A 133 12.31 -6.01 13.44
CA TYR A 133 13.07 -6.22 12.20
C TYR A 133 13.98 -5.06 11.79
N ASN A 134 13.66 -3.81 12.14
CA ASN A 134 14.52 -2.69 11.76
C ASN A 134 15.84 -2.75 12.53
N LYS A 135 16.94 -3.03 11.83
CA LYS A 135 18.28 -3.07 12.43
C LYS A 135 18.97 -1.73 12.29
N ASP A 136 18.92 -1.17 11.09
CA ASP A 136 19.69 0.03 10.75
C ASP A 136 18.80 1.08 10.11
N THR A 137 19.20 2.34 10.26
CA THR A 137 18.67 3.45 9.47
C THR A 137 19.85 4.11 8.77
N VAL A 138 19.86 4.06 7.45
CA VAL A 138 20.93 4.56 6.60
C VAL A 138 20.48 5.82 5.88
N LYS A 139 21.44 6.59 5.36
CA LYS A 139 21.19 7.73 4.48
C LYS A 139 21.61 7.34 3.06
N TYR A 140 20.66 7.26 2.13
CA TYR A 140 20.91 6.78 0.75
C TYR A 140 21.16 7.92 -0.25
N GLY A 141 20.92 9.17 0.15
CA GLY A 141 21.04 10.33 -0.74
C GLY A 141 21.31 11.62 0.04
N PRO A 142 21.54 12.76 -0.63
CA PRO A 142 22.10 13.95 0.00
C PRO A 142 21.11 14.64 0.96
N HIS A 143 19.80 14.47 0.76
CA HIS A 143 18.79 15.20 1.49
C HIS A 143 18.42 14.54 2.83
N ARG A 144 17.91 15.35 3.76
CA ARG A 144 17.45 14.88 5.07
C ARG A 144 16.32 13.84 4.96
N ALA A 145 15.53 13.90 3.88
CA ALA A 145 14.46 12.93 3.63
C ALA A 145 14.98 11.58 3.12
N ASN A 146 16.20 11.53 2.56
CA ASN A 146 16.78 10.31 1.98
C ASN A 146 17.31 9.35 3.04
N LEU A 147 16.41 8.89 3.91
CA LEU A 147 16.68 7.89 4.93
C LEU A 147 15.99 6.58 4.55
N ALA A 148 16.67 5.46 4.77
CA ALA A 148 16.09 4.13 4.61
C ALA A 148 16.19 3.34 5.91
N ASP A 149 15.11 2.67 6.28
CA ASP A 149 15.05 1.69 7.36
C ASP A 149 15.32 0.30 6.75
N ILE A 150 16.32 -0.42 7.28
CA ILE A 150 16.70 -1.78 6.81
C ILE A 150 16.05 -2.82 7.72
N TRP A 151 15.09 -3.55 7.16
CA TRP A 151 14.31 -4.59 7.83
C TRP A 151 14.88 -5.95 7.48
N ARG A 152 15.38 -6.68 8.48
CA ARG A 152 15.85 -8.05 8.32
C ARG A 152 15.74 -8.84 9.62
N ARG A 153 15.74 -10.15 9.49
CA ARG A 153 15.86 -11.07 10.62
C ARG A 153 17.26 -10.93 11.27
N PRO A 154 17.40 -10.96 12.60
CA PRO A 154 18.72 -10.85 13.25
C PRO A 154 19.71 -11.96 12.87
N ASP A 155 19.20 -13.15 12.60
CA ASP A 155 19.92 -14.38 12.23
C ASP A 155 20.00 -14.58 10.70
N LEU A 156 19.70 -13.55 9.91
CA LEU A 156 19.93 -13.60 8.46
C LEU A 156 21.44 -13.51 8.18
N PRO A 157 22.05 -14.49 7.47
CA PRO A 157 23.46 -14.44 7.11
C PRO A 157 23.78 -13.24 6.22
N LEU A 158 24.94 -12.61 6.41
CA LEU A 158 25.40 -11.47 5.61
C LEU A 158 25.91 -11.88 4.22
N ASP A 159 26.19 -13.16 4.01
CA ASP A 159 26.60 -13.75 2.73
C ASP A 159 25.46 -14.50 2.04
N GLY A 160 24.24 -14.46 2.61
CA GLY A 160 23.13 -15.31 2.20
C GLY A 160 22.40 -14.89 0.92
N LYS A 161 22.77 -13.75 0.29
CA LYS A 161 22.12 -13.17 -0.90
C LYS A 161 20.58 -13.21 -0.78
N ALA A 162 20.07 -12.60 0.27
CA ALA A 162 18.64 -12.54 0.54
C ALA A 162 17.91 -11.67 -0.49
N PRO A 163 16.73 -12.09 -1.00
CA PRO A 163 15.95 -11.26 -1.91
C PRO A 163 15.53 -9.96 -1.24
N VAL A 164 15.50 -8.88 -2.02
CA VAL A 164 15.30 -7.51 -1.52
C VAL A 164 13.96 -6.95 -2.00
N LEU A 165 13.22 -6.33 -1.09
CA LEU A 165 12.06 -5.50 -1.41
C LEU A 165 12.36 -4.03 -1.08
N LEU A 166 12.32 -3.14 -2.07
CA LEU A 166 12.25 -1.70 -1.85
C LEU A 166 10.78 -1.26 -1.65
N GLN A 167 10.47 -0.72 -0.48
CA GLN A 167 9.14 -0.24 -0.14
C GLN A 167 9.07 1.30 -0.17
N VAL A 168 8.23 1.82 -1.06
CA VAL A 168 7.98 3.25 -1.24
C VAL A 168 6.69 3.66 -0.51
N PRO A 169 6.72 4.62 0.43
CA PRO A 169 5.53 5.03 1.15
C PRO A 169 4.58 5.86 0.28
N GLY A 170 3.28 5.69 0.51
CA GLY A 170 2.25 6.59 0.00
C GLY A 170 2.19 7.90 0.79
N GLY A 171 1.16 8.71 0.49
CA GLY A 171 0.97 10.00 1.16
C GLY A 171 0.66 11.17 0.24
N GLY A 172 0.10 10.91 -0.95
CA GLY A 172 -0.23 11.96 -1.92
C GLY A 172 0.96 12.83 -2.31
N TRP A 173 2.17 12.27 -2.32
CA TRP A 173 3.45 12.97 -2.59
C TRP A 173 3.77 14.12 -1.62
N MET A 174 2.97 14.27 -0.55
CA MET A 174 3.08 15.30 0.49
C MET A 174 3.48 14.70 1.84
N LEU A 175 3.28 13.40 2.01
CA LEU A 175 3.85 12.59 3.09
C LEU A 175 4.70 11.49 2.44
N GLY A 176 5.88 11.24 2.99
CA GLY A 176 6.87 10.35 2.37
C GLY A 176 7.89 9.87 3.39
N ASP A 177 7.45 9.52 4.60
CA ASP A 177 8.31 8.93 5.64
C ASP A 177 8.32 7.40 5.49
N ARG A 178 9.46 6.78 5.78
CA ARG A 178 9.68 5.31 5.83
C ARG A 178 8.86 4.59 6.91
N ARG A 179 7.91 5.27 7.54
CA ARG A 179 7.11 4.76 8.67
C ARG A 179 5.70 5.35 8.61
N PRO A 180 4.65 4.63 9.06
CA PRO A 180 4.62 3.21 9.43
C PRO A 180 3.98 2.29 8.36
N GLN A 181 3.97 2.68 7.08
CA GLN A 181 3.27 1.96 6.03
C GLN A 181 3.91 0.60 5.70
N ALA A 182 3.10 -0.35 5.21
CA ALA A 182 3.50 -1.69 4.76
C ALA A 182 4.20 -2.58 5.81
N TYR A 183 4.05 -2.31 7.10
CA TYR A 183 4.62 -3.15 8.17
C TYR A 183 4.12 -4.60 8.16
N PRO A 184 2.85 -4.89 7.82
CA PRO A 184 2.39 -6.27 7.62
C PRO A 184 3.18 -7.00 6.52
N LEU A 185 3.34 -6.36 5.35
CA LEU A 185 4.11 -6.91 4.22
C LEU A 185 5.59 -7.11 4.55
N MET A 186 6.26 -6.06 5.04
CA MET A 186 7.69 -6.16 5.36
C MET A 186 7.96 -7.16 6.48
N GLY A 187 7.06 -7.27 7.46
CA GLY A 187 7.16 -8.29 8.50
C GLY A 187 7.02 -9.71 7.95
N ALA A 188 6.06 -9.94 7.05
CA ALA A 188 5.86 -11.22 6.37
C ALA A 188 7.09 -11.66 5.59
N LEU A 189 7.64 -10.76 4.76
CA LEU A 189 8.81 -11.01 3.95
C LEU A 189 10.07 -11.22 4.81
N ALA A 190 10.27 -10.40 5.84
CA ALA A 190 11.40 -10.56 6.77
C ALA A 190 11.36 -11.90 7.52
N ASP A 191 10.17 -12.40 7.87
CA ASP A 191 10.02 -13.75 8.45
C ASP A 191 10.37 -14.87 7.45
N ARG A 192 10.30 -14.59 6.13
CA ARG A 192 10.73 -15.49 5.05
C ARG A 192 12.14 -15.22 4.54
N GLY A 193 12.95 -14.48 5.30
CA GLY A 193 14.35 -14.25 5.00
C GLY A 193 14.61 -13.22 3.91
N TRP A 194 13.63 -12.39 3.57
CA TRP A 194 13.85 -11.21 2.74
C TRP A 194 14.49 -10.07 3.54
N ILE A 195 15.15 -9.17 2.82
CA ILE A 195 15.50 -7.84 3.32
C ILE A 195 14.50 -6.84 2.74
N CYS A 196 13.86 -6.03 3.59
CA CYS A 196 13.02 -4.93 3.12
C CYS A 196 13.69 -3.59 3.42
N VAL A 197 13.72 -2.71 2.41
CA VAL A 197 14.29 -1.37 2.50
C VAL A 197 13.12 -0.40 2.42
N SER A 198 12.75 0.22 3.53
CA SER A 198 11.68 1.23 3.54
C SER A 198 12.29 2.62 3.48
N ILE A 199 11.91 3.43 2.50
CA ILE A 199 12.54 4.72 2.24
C ILE A 199 11.65 5.89 2.63
N GLY A 200 12.26 6.99 3.04
CA GLY A 200 11.65 8.32 2.95
C GLY A 200 12.09 9.02 1.68
N TYR A 201 11.30 9.97 1.18
CA TYR A 201 11.64 10.80 0.01
C TYR A 201 11.20 12.26 0.21
N ARG A 202 11.75 13.17 -0.58
CA ARG A 202 11.38 14.59 -0.59
C ARG A 202 9.93 14.77 -1.05
N VAL A 203 9.17 15.58 -0.31
CA VAL A 203 7.73 15.76 -0.52
C VAL A 203 7.34 17.18 -0.93
N SER A 204 6.21 17.25 -1.62
CA SER A 204 5.52 18.47 -2.01
C SER A 204 4.82 19.13 -0.81
N PRO A 205 4.53 20.44 -0.85
CA PRO A 205 4.82 21.39 -1.93
C PRO A 205 6.24 21.98 -1.86
N LYS A 206 7.06 21.56 -0.88
CA LYS A 206 8.43 22.08 -0.69
C LYS A 206 9.37 21.59 -1.78
N HIS A 207 9.31 20.31 -2.11
CA HIS A 207 10.06 19.69 -3.20
C HIS A 207 9.06 19.20 -4.25
N GLN A 208 9.10 19.82 -5.42
CA GLN A 208 8.15 19.56 -6.50
C GLN A 208 8.59 18.36 -7.32
N TRP A 209 7.69 17.82 -8.13
CA TRP A 209 8.04 16.85 -9.17
C TRP A 209 9.19 17.40 -10.04
N PRO A 210 10.22 16.59 -10.41
CA PRO A 210 10.38 15.14 -10.22
C PRO A 210 11.21 14.73 -9.00
N ALA A 211 11.33 15.54 -7.94
CA ALA A 211 12.16 15.22 -6.78
C ALA A 211 11.83 13.85 -6.14
N HIS A 212 10.55 13.47 -6.15
CA HIS A 212 10.05 12.22 -5.58
C HIS A 212 10.60 10.99 -6.30
N ILE A 213 10.52 10.96 -7.64
CA ILE A 213 10.98 9.83 -8.44
C ILE A 213 12.50 9.74 -8.49
N ILE A 214 13.19 10.89 -8.50
CA ILE A 214 14.65 10.95 -8.40
C ILE A 214 15.11 10.31 -7.08
N ASP A 215 14.44 10.61 -5.97
CA ASP A 215 14.79 10.03 -4.67
C ASP A 215 14.55 8.50 -4.63
N VAL A 216 13.48 8.02 -5.26
CA VAL A 216 13.20 6.57 -5.37
C VAL A 216 14.28 5.87 -6.19
N LYS A 217 14.67 6.44 -7.33
CA LYS A 217 15.75 5.90 -8.16
C LYS A 217 17.11 5.96 -7.48
N GLN A 218 17.40 7.01 -6.73
CA GLN A 218 18.61 7.10 -5.93
C GLN A 218 18.64 6.05 -4.82
N ALA A 219 17.48 5.71 -4.24
CA ALA A 219 17.40 4.60 -3.30
C ALA A 219 17.62 3.25 -3.98
N LEU A 220 17.11 3.03 -5.20
CA LEU A 220 17.41 1.83 -5.99
C LEU A 220 18.91 1.70 -6.27
N ALA A 221 19.55 2.77 -6.75
CA ALA A 221 20.99 2.80 -6.99
C ALA A 221 21.78 2.45 -5.72
N TRP A 222 21.41 3.06 -4.58
CA TRP A 222 22.02 2.74 -3.28
C TRP A 222 21.81 1.27 -2.88
N VAL A 223 20.61 0.71 -3.11
CA VAL A 223 20.34 -0.70 -2.83
C VAL A 223 21.23 -1.59 -3.70
N LYS A 224 21.33 -1.32 -5.01
CA LYS A 224 22.20 -2.08 -5.91
C LYS A 224 23.66 -2.07 -5.49
N GLU A 225 24.14 -0.93 -5.01
CA GLU A 225 25.54 -0.76 -4.60
C GLU A 225 25.84 -1.36 -3.21
N HIS A 226 24.94 -1.21 -2.24
CA HIS A 226 25.27 -1.43 -0.82
C HIS A 226 24.50 -2.55 -0.13
N ILE A 227 23.41 -3.09 -0.71
CA ILE A 227 22.54 -4.01 0.04
C ILE A 227 23.23 -5.33 0.40
N ALA A 228 24.26 -5.72 -0.35
CA ALA A 228 25.11 -6.86 -0.06
C ALA A 228 25.77 -6.76 1.32
N GLU A 229 26.12 -5.56 1.78
CA GLU A 229 26.68 -5.32 3.14
C GLU A 229 25.69 -5.69 4.26
N TYR A 230 24.40 -5.76 3.93
CA TYR A 230 23.31 -6.11 4.84
C TYR A 230 22.82 -7.56 4.66
N GLY A 231 23.43 -8.32 3.74
CA GLY A 231 23.05 -9.68 3.37
C GLY A 231 22.08 -9.80 2.20
N GLY A 232 21.79 -8.70 1.50
CA GLY A 232 20.85 -8.68 0.38
C GLY A 232 21.49 -9.05 -0.96
N ASP A 233 20.67 -9.50 -1.89
CA ASP A 233 21.03 -9.77 -3.27
C ASP A 233 20.73 -8.54 -4.14
N PRO A 234 21.73 -7.80 -4.64
CA PRO A 234 21.50 -6.66 -5.53
C PRO A 234 20.91 -7.08 -6.89
N ASP A 235 21.02 -8.36 -7.27
CA ASP A 235 20.49 -8.89 -8.52
C ASP A 235 19.01 -9.31 -8.38
N PHE A 236 18.49 -9.36 -7.15
CA PHE A 236 17.09 -9.67 -6.85
C PHE A 236 16.42 -8.56 -6.03
N VAL A 237 16.10 -7.46 -6.70
CA VAL A 237 15.40 -6.30 -6.09
C VAL A 237 14.00 -6.16 -6.68
N ALA A 238 12.97 -6.35 -5.87
CA ALA A 238 11.58 -6.03 -6.20
C ALA A 238 11.20 -4.67 -5.60
N ILE A 239 10.16 -4.02 -6.14
CA ILE A 239 9.67 -2.74 -5.64
C ILE A 239 8.16 -2.79 -5.36
N SER A 240 7.73 -2.16 -4.27
CA SER A 240 6.31 -2.02 -3.92
C SER A 240 6.01 -0.66 -3.31
N GLY A 241 4.74 -0.27 -3.36
CA GLY A 241 4.31 0.98 -2.77
C GLY A 241 2.79 1.14 -2.78
N GLY A 242 2.27 1.90 -1.81
CA GLY A 242 0.85 2.20 -1.70
C GLY A 242 0.53 3.61 -2.20
N SER A 243 -0.57 3.83 -2.92
CA SER A 243 -1.05 5.17 -3.30
C SER A 243 -0.01 5.93 -4.13
N ALA A 244 0.43 7.11 -3.70
CA ALA A 244 1.58 7.82 -4.27
C ALA A 244 2.86 6.97 -4.36
N GLY A 245 3.07 6.04 -3.42
CA GLY A 245 4.14 5.06 -3.49
C GLY A 245 3.92 4.01 -4.58
N GLY A 246 2.66 3.63 -4.84
CA GLY A 246 2.28 2.74 -5.94
C GLY A 246 2.49 3.39 -7.31
N HIS A 247 2.19 4.69 -7.41
CA HIS A 247 2.58 5.52 -8.56
C HIS A 247 4.10 5.48 -8.79
N LEU A 248 4.87 5.83 -7.75
CA LEU A 248 6.33 5.91 -7.84
C LEU A 248 6.99 4.55 -8.09
N SER A 249 6.49 3.47 -7.48
CA SER A 249 7.00 2.12 -7.69
C SER A 249 6.75 1.63 -9.11
N SER A 250 5.54 1.85 -9.64
CA SER A 250 5.23 1.50 -11.03
C SER A 250 6.10 2.31 -11.99
N LEU A 251 6.23 3.61 -11.76
CA LEU A 251 7.00 4.47 -12.64
C LEU A 251 8.48 4.10 -12.65
N ALA A 252 9.09 3.86 -11.47
CA ALA A 252 10.48 3.46 -11.37
C ALA A 252 10.73 2.13 -12.09
N ALA A 253 9.83 1.15 -11.93
CA ALA A 253 9.93 -0.15 -12.60
C ALA A 253 9.84 -0.05 -14.14
N LEU A 254 9.00 0.86 -14.65
CA LEU A 254 8.79 1.08 -16.08
C LEU A 254 9.80 2.02 -16.74
N THR A 255 10.72 2.60 -15.96
CA THR A 255 11.70 3.56 -16.46
C THR A 255 13.11 3.26 -15.96
N SER A 256 13.44 1.98 -15.80
CA SER A 256 14.79 1.55 -15.41
C SER A 256 15.87 2.24 -16.26
N GLY A 257 16.86 2.87 -15.63
CA GLY A 257 17.95 3.53 -16.34
C GLY A 257 17.58 4.82 -17.10
N ASP A 258 16.33 5.29 -17.03
CA ASP A 258 15.93 6.55 -17.68
C ASP A 258 16.72 7.75 -17.07
N PRO A 259 17.60 8.40 -17.85
CA PRO A 259 18.47 9.47 -17.37
C PRO A 259 17.69 10.74 -16.98
N GLN A 260 16.46 10.90 -17.47
CA GLN A 260 15.59 12.03 -17.11
C GLN A 260 15.41 12.16 -15.59
N TRP A 261 15.42 11.03 -14.87
CA TRP A 261 15.24 10.97 -13.42
C TRP A 261 16.45 10.41 -12.67
N GLN A 262 17.63 10.41 -13.31
CA GLN A 262 18.90 10.02 -12.69
C GLN A 262 20.00 11.10 -12.78
N PRO A 263 19.68 12.39 -12.51
CA PRO A 263 20.67 13.44 -12.69
C PRO A 263 21.85 13.25 -11.73
N GLY A 264 23.05 13.08 -12.28
CA GLY A 264 24.31 12.85 -11.55
C GLY A 264 24.54 11.40 -11.10
N PHE A 265 23.72 10.45 -11.56
CA PHE A 265 23.90 9.01 -11.37
C PHE A 265 23.32 8.23 -12.56
N GLU A 266 23.52 8.75 -13.77
CA GLU A 266 22.95 8.26 -15.02
C GLU A 266 23.35 6.81 -15.32
N ASP A 267 24.57 6.41 -14.96
CA ASP A 267 25.11 5.06 -15.19
C ASP A 267 24.67 4.03 -14.13
N ALA A 268 23.98 4.46 -13.07
CA ALA A 268 23.58 3.55 -12.00
C ALA A 268 22.45 2.62 -12.44
N ASP A 269 22.56 1.33 -12.08
CA ASP A 269 21.48 0.37 -12.24
C ASP A 269 20.31 0.73 -11.31
N THR A 270 19.13 0.93 -11.90
CA THR A 270 17.87 1.11 -11.16
C THR A 270 16.81 0.09 -11.59
N SER A 271 17.23 -1.04 -12.15
CA SER A 271 16.34 -2.12 -12.56
C SER A 271 15.76 -2.87 -11.37
N VAL A 272 14.55 -3.39 -11.56
CA VAL A 272 13.84 -4.23 -10.59
C VAL A 272 13.31 -5.47 -11.27
N VAL A 273 13.24 -6.58 -10.54
CA VAL A 273 12.80 -7.86 -11.08
C VAL A 273 11.28 -8.03 -11.05
N ALA A 274 10.57 -7.21 -10.27
CA ALA A 274 9.12 -7.21 -10.15
C ALA A 274 8.61 -5.90 -9.52
N ALA A 275 7.37 -5.54 -9.84
CA ALA A 275 6.69 -4.38 -9.29
C ALA A 275 5.32 -4.74 -8.69
N VAL A 276 5.06 -4.24 -7.48
CA VAL A 276 3.82 -4.52 -6.75
C VAL A 276 3.18 -3.22 -6.25
N PRO A 277 2.53 -2.46 -7.15
CA PRO A 277 1.82 -1.26 -6.76
C PRO A 277 0.46 -1.59 -6.12
N VAL A 278 0.17 -0.94 -5.00
CA VAL A 278 -1.06 -1.12 -4.23
C VAL A 278 -1.87 0.17 -4.29
N TYR A 279 -3.07 0.12 -4.86
CA TYR A 279 -4.00 1.24 -5.06
C TYR A 279 -3.31 2.53 -5.57
N GLY A 280 -2.38 2.37 -6.52
CA GLY A 280 -1.59 3.48 -7.07
C GLY A 280 -2.38 4.39 -8.00
N ARG A 281 -1.80 5.56 -8.29
CA ARG A 281 -2.23 6.45 -9.37
C ARG A 281 -1.33 6.21 -10.58
N TYR A 282 -1.89 5.96 -11.76
CA TYR A 282 -1.12 5.58 -12.95
C TYR A 282 -1.34 6.56 -14.12
N ASP A 283 -2.34 7.43 -14.02
CA ASP A 283 -2.71 8.45 -14.99
C ASP A 283 -2.78 9.85 -14.32
N TRP A 284 -1.89 10.73 -14.75
CA TRP A 284 -1.79 12.14 -14.35
C TRP A 284 -2.23 13.10 -15.46
N PHE A 285 -2.98 12.67 -16.47
CA PHE A 285 -3.42 13.52 -17.58
C PHE A 285 -4.94 13.53 -17.78
N GLY A 286 -5.67 12.52 -17.30
CA GLY A 286 -7.12 12.48 -17.46
C GLY A 286 -7.87 13.39 -16.47
N PHE A 287 -8.83 14.16 -16.99
CA PHE A 287 -9.68 15.09 -16.25
C PHE A 287 -11.06 14.52 -15.91
N GLU A 288 -11.53 13.53 -16.67
CA GLU A 288 -12.88 12.97 -16.55
C GLU A 288 -12.93 11.76 -15.62
N GLY A 289 -14.02 11.62 -14.87
CA GLY A 289 -14.24 10.50 -13.96
C GLY A 289 -14.06 10.87 -12.48
N PRO A 290 -14.30 9.90 -11.58
CA PRO A 290 -14.40 10.16 -10.14
C PRO A 290 -13.09 10.72 -9.55
N GLY A 291 -13.17 11.92 -8.95
CA GLY A 291 -12.05 12.56 -8.24
C GLY A 291 -10.89 13.03 -9.13
N ARG A 292 -11.02 12.92 -10.46
CA ARG A 292 -9.99 13.32 -11.42
C ARG A 292 -9.78 14.84 -11.47
N PRO A 293 -10.82 15.70 -11.48
CA PRO A 293 -10.64 17.15 -11.46
C PRO A 293 -9.89 17.64 -10.21
N GLU A 294 -10.23 17.11 -9.04
CA GLU A 294 -9.57 17.47 -7.77
C GLU A 294 -8.13 16.97 -7.73
N MET A 295 -7.87 15.76 -8.22
CA MET A 295 -6.50 15.26 -8.35
C MET A 295 -5.69 16.15 -9.29
N MET A 296 -6.25 16.53 -10.44
CA MET A 296 -5.56 17.39 -11.39
C MET A 296 -5.24 18.76 -10.78
N GLN A 297 -6.19 19.33 -10.05
CA GLN A 297 -5.96 20.57 -9.30
C GLN A 297 -4.81 20.41 -8.29
N ALA A 298 -4.75 19.29 -7.56
CA ALA A 298 -3.66 19.03 -6.61
C ALA A 298 -2.30 18.86 -7.33
N LEU A 299 -2.27 18.15 -8.46
CA LEU A 299 -1.07 17.99 -9.28
C LEU A 299 -0.57 19.35 -9.78
N GLU A 300 -1.45 20.17 -10.34
CA GLU A 300 -1.09 21.48 -10.87
C GLU A 300 -0.69 22.51 -9.79
N GLN A 301 -1.25 22.44 -8.58
CA GLN A 301 -1.03 23.48 -7.56
C GLN A 301 0.02 23.10 -6.51
N LEU A 302 0.14 21.81 -6.19
CA LEU A 302 0.94 21.34 -5.06
C LEU A 302 2.12 20.48 -5.51
N ILE A 303 1.92 19.61 -6.50
CA ILE A 303 2.91 18.55 -6.82
C ILE A 303 3.86 18.98 -7.94
N ILE A 304 3.33 19.26 -9.12
CA ILE A 304 4.09 19.67 -10.31
C ILE A 304 4.26 21.19 -10.34
N LYS A 305 3.27 21.95 -9.86
CA LYS A 305 3.23 23.43 -9.93
C LYS A 305 3.33 24.00 -11.35
N LYS A 306 2.81 23.25 -12.31
CA LYS A 306 2.66 23.64 -13.71
C LYS A 306 1.22 23.38 -14.14
N ARG A 307 0.78 24.04 -15.22
CA ARG A 307 -0.55 23.80 -15.80
C ARG A 307 -0.45 22.75 -16.87
N PHE A 308 -1.34 21.77 -16.86
CA PHE A 308 -1.40 20.74 -17.91
C PHE A 308 -1.56 21.35 -19.29
N ALA A 309 -2.35 22.43 -19.41
CA ALA A 309 -2.58 23.13 -20.67
C ALA A 309 -1.30 23.67 -21.34
N ASN A 310 -0.27 23.96 -20.54
CA ASN A 310 0.98 24.56 -21.03
C ASN A 310 2.16 23.59 -20.99
N ASP A 311 2.12 22.59 -20.11
CA ASP A 311 3.23 21.69 -19.80
C ASP A 311 2.79 20.21 -19.85
N SER A 312 1.87 19.82 -20.73
CA SER A 312 1.27 18.47 -20.74
C SER A 312 2.28 17.31 -20.71
N GLN A 313 3.44 17.48 -21.34
CA GLN A 313 4.48 16.46 -21.39
C GLN A 313 4.97 16.02 -20.00
N VAL A 314 5.11 16.94 -19.02
CA VAL A 314 5.59 16.53 -17.68
C VAL A 314 4.58 15.62 -16.96
N PHE A 315 3.29 15.78 -17.25
CA PHE A 315 2.23 14.95 -16.70
C PHE A 315 2.17 13.59 -17.40
N LEU A 316 2.35 13.57 -18.72
CA LEU A 316 2.45 12.33 -19.49
C LEU A 316 3.69 11.53 -19.08
N ASP A 317 4.82 12.19 -18.89
CA ASP A 317 6.06 11.59 -18.41
C ASP A 317 5.88 10.99 -17.02
N ALA A 318 5.20 11.72 -16.13
CA ALA A 318 4.89 11.25 -14.79
C ALA A 318 3.80 10.17 -14.74
N SER A 319 3.20 9.73 -15.85
CA SER A 319 2.12 8.75 -15.85
C SER A 319 2.64 7.34 -16.18
N PRO A 320 2.70 6.41 -15.20
CA PRO A 320 3.12 5.02 -15.44
C PRO A 320 2.44 4.35 -16.64
N ILE A 321 1.15 4.62 -16.86
CA ILE A 321 0.39 4.02 -17.98
C ILE A 321 0.94 4.42 -19.36
N LYS A 322 1.73 5.51 -19.45
CA LYS A 322 2.39 5.98 -20.68
C LYS A 322 3.82 5.46 -20.83
N ARG A 323 4.33 4.70 -19.85
CA ARG A 323 5.70 4.17 -19.81
C ARG A 323 5.75 2.64 -19.95
N ILE A 324 4.60 2.00 -20.19
CA ILE A 324 4.54 0.56 -20.39
C ILE A 324 5.23 0.21 -21.72
N GLY A 325 6.06 -0.83 -21.71
CA GLY A 325 6.77 -1.32 -22.88
C GLY A 325 7.16 -2.79 -22.72
N PRO A 326 7.85 -3.37 -23.71
CA PRO A 326 8.21 -4.78 -23.72
C PRO A 326 9.15 -5.19 -22.58
N ASP A 327 9.95 -4.25 -22.07
CA ASP A 327 10.90 -4.47 -20.98
C ASP A 327 10.27 -4.33 -19.58
N ALA A 328 8.95 -4.12 -19.49
CA ALA A 328 8.27 -4.04 -18.20
C ALA A 328 8.42 -5.37 -17.44
N PRO A 329 8.84 -5.36 -16.16
CA PRO A 329 8.96 -6.56 -15.35
C PRO A 329 7.58 -7.13 -15.01
N PRO A 330 7.48 -8.33 -14.42
CA PRO A 330 6.23 -8.84 -13.88
C PRO A 330 5.57 -7.86 -12.89
N PHE A 331 4.25 -7.68 -13.01
CA PHE A 331 3.45 -6.81 -12.15
C PHE A 331 2.43 -7.60 -11.33
N PHE A 332 2.27 -7.21 -10.06
CA PHE A 332 1.09 -7.58 -9.26
C PHE A 332 0.40 -6.34 -8.71
N VAL A 333 -0.74 -5.99 -9.30
CA VAL A 333 -1.52 -4.80 -8.93
C VAL A 333 -2.62 -5.19 -7.96
N LEU A 334 -2.85 -4.42 -6.89
CA LEU A 334 -3.95 -4.64 -5.96
C LEU A 334 -4.75 -3.36 -5.77
N HIS A 335 -6.08 -3.41 -5.78
CA HIS A 335 -6.92 -2.23 -5.62
C HIS A 335 -8.24 -2.55 -4.90
N GLY A 336 -8.67 -1.68 -3.98
CA GLY A 336 -9.93 -1.86 -3.25
C GLY A 336 -11.13 -1.28 -3.98
N THR A 337 -12.26 -1.98 -4.02
CA THR A 337 -13.46 -1.50 -4.74
C THR A 337 -14.17 -0.34 -4.05
N ASN A 338 -13.88 -0.08 -2.77
CA ASN A 338 -14.44 1.03 -1.99
C ASN A 338 -13.42 2.17 -1.81
N ASP A 339 -12.33 2.17 -2.56
CA ASP A 339 -11.33 3.23 -2.51
C ASP A 339 -11.96 4.58 -2.89
N THR A 340 -12.04 5.49 -1.92
CA THR A 340 -12.65 6.82 -2.12
C THR A 340 -11.65 7.92 -2.44
N LEU A 341 -10.35 7.59 -2.52
CA LEU A 341 -9.30 8.52 -2.89
C LEU A 341 -8.83 8.31 -4.32
N ILE A 342 -8.69 7.05 -4.73
CA ILE A 342 -8.29 6.65 -6.07
C ILE A 342 -9.29 5.59 -6.54
N ASP A 343 -10.13 5.95 -7.49
CA ASP A 343 -11.16 5.05 -8.02
C ASP A 343 -10.53 3.75 -8.55
N VAL A 344 -11.20 2.62 -8.30
CA VAL A 344 -10.75 1.29 -8.72
C VAL A 344 -10.53 1.18 -10.23
N GLN A 345 -11.22 2.01 -11.03
CA GLN A 345 -11.02 2.07 -12.47
C GLN A 345 -9.57 2.41 -12.85
N GLU A 346 -8.86 3.19 -12.02
CA GLU A 346 -7.44 3.49 -12.22
C GLU A 346 -6.60 2.21 -12.29
N GLY A 347 -6.85 1.25 -11.39
CA GLY A 347 -6.17 -0.04 -11.38
C GLY A 347 -6.57 -0.92 -12.58
N ARG A 348 -7.86 -0.91 -12.94
CA ARG A 348 -8.37 -1.67 -14.10
C ARG A 348 -7.74 -1.21 -15.41
N ASP A 349 -7.71 0.10 -15.64
CA ASP A 349 -7.15 0.70 -16.85
C ASP A 349 -5.66 0.41 -16.98
N PHE A 350 -4.92 0.54 -15.87
CA PHE A 350 -3.48 0.24 -15.85
C PHE A 350 -3.17 -1.23 -16.10
N VAL A 351 -3.93 -2.15 -15.49
CA VAL A 351 -3.77 -3.59 -15.71
C VAL A 351 -4.12 -3.99 -17.13
N ALA A 352 -5.19 -3.41 -17.70
CA ALA A 352 -5.55 -3.64 -19.09
C ALA A 352 -4.40 -3.21 -20.03
N ALA A 353 -3.85 -2.01 -19.81
CA ALA A 353 -2.72 -1.51 -20.58
C ALA A 353 -1.45 -2.37 -20.41
N LEU A 354 -1.16 -2.84 -19.18
CA LEU A 354 -0.02 -3.74 -18.92
C LEU A 354 -0.16 -5.05 -19.68
N ARG A 355 -1.34 -5.68 -19.63
CA ARG A 355 -1.61 -6.96 -20.34
C ARG A 355 -1.58 -6.81 -21.85
N GLU A 356 -1.91 -5.63 -22.36
CA GLU A 356 -1.88 -5.34 -23.80
C GLU A 356 -0.44 -5.11 -24.30
N GLN A 357 0.39 -4.42 -23.52
CA GLN A 357 1.66 -3.87 -24.01
C GLN A 357 2.91 -4.57 -23.47
N SER A 358 2.81 -5.30 -22.36
CA SER A 358 3.92 -6.06 -21.77
C SER A 358 3.74 -7.57 -21.99
N PRO A 359 4.80 -8.30 -22.40
CA PRO A 359 4.77 -9.76 -22.44
C PRO A 359 4.91 -10.40 -21.05
N ALA A 360 5.27 -9.63 -20.01
CA ALA A 360 5.49 -10.16 -18.68
C ALA A 360 4.18 -10.50 -17.96
N PRO A 361 4.19 -11.46 -17.01
CA PRO A 361 2.99 -11.80 -16.25
C PRO A 361 2.42 -10.65 -15.41
N VAL A 362 1.09 -10.48 -15.46
CA VAL A 362 0.35 -9.42 -14.75
C VAL A 362 -0.79 -10.02 -13.91
N ALA A 363 -0.58 -10.06 -12.60
CA ALA A 363 -1.62 -10.40 -11.63
C ALA A 363 -2.40 -9.15 -11.19
N TYR A 364 -3.69 -9.32 -10.92
CA TYR A 364 -4.55 -8.22 -10.45
C TYR A 364 -5.56 -8.66 -9.40
N ALA A 365 -5.41 -8.18 -8.17
CA ALA A 365 -6.37 -8.41 -7.10
C ALA A 365 -7.28 -7.19 -6.90
N GLU A 366 -8.52 -7.31 -7.37
CA GLU A 366 -9.59 -6.34 -7.06
C GLU A 366 -10.31 -6.77 -5.77
N ILE A 367 -10.14 -6.01 -4.70
CA ILE A 367 -10.49 -6.44 -3.36
C ILE A 367 -11.86 -5.87 -2.95
N PRO A 368 -12.87 -6.72 -2.78
CA PRO A 368 -14.23 -6.28 -2.54
C PRO A 368 -14.35 -5.58 -1.20
N ASN A 369 -14.95 -4.40 -1.21
CA ASN A 369 -15.21 -3.54 -0.06
C ASN A 369 -13.98 -2.97 0.64
N ALA A 370 -12.78 -3.22 0.15
CA ALA A 370 -11.56 -2.63 0.71
C ALA A 370 -11.51 -1.13 0.40
N GLN A 371 -11.18 -0.36 1.42
CA GLN A 371 -10.96 1.08 1.33
C GLN A 371 -9.52 1.37 0.88
N HIS A 372 -9.20 2.60 0.49
CA HIS A 372 -7.82 3.04 0.36
C HIS A 372 -7.00 2.65 1.59
N ALA A 373 -5.72 2.29 1.41
CA ALA A 373 -4.83 1.89 2.52
C ALA A 373 -5.34 0.68 3.35
N PHE A 374 -6.00 -0.29 2.71
CA PHE A 374 -6.52 -1.51 3.36
C PHE A 374 -5.42 -2.39 4.00
N ASP A 375 -4.18 -2.25 3.55
CA ASP A 375 -3.04 -3.10 3.88
C ASP A 375 -2.19 -2.59 5.06
N VAL A 376 -2.40 -1.35 5.49
CA VAL A 376 -1.54 -0.67 6.47
C VAL A 376 -1.56 -1.33 7.85
N PHE A 377 -2.68 -1.94 8.23
CA PHE A 377 -2.84 -2.61 9.52
C PHE A 377 -2.70 -4.12 9.38
N GLY A 378 -2.36 -4.80 10.49
CA GLY A 378 -2.55 -6.26 10.61
C GLY A 378 -4.04 -6.66 10.69
N SER A 379 -4.84 -6.18 9.74
CA SER A 379 -6.23 -6.56 9.49
C SER A 379 -6.29 -7.84 8.66
N ALA A 380 -7.49 -8.30 8.32
CA ALA A 380 -7.63 -9.42 7.38
C ALA A 380 -7.09 -9.05 5.99
N HIS A 381 -7.44 -7.87 5.46
CA HIS A 381 -6.92 -7.38 4.18
C HIS A 381 -5.40 -7.23 4.21
N GLY A 382 -4.81 -6.54 5.20
CA GLY A 382 -3.35 -6.40 5.25
C GLY A 382 -2.60 -7.72 5.39
N ARG A 383 -3.21 -8.74 6.01
CA ARG A 383 -2.64 -10.09 6.02
C ARG A 383 -2.72 -10.75 4.64
N TYR A 384 -3.88 -10.74 4.00
CA TYR A 384 -4.03 -11.36 2.68
C TYR A 384 -3.20 -10.66 1.61
N THR A 385 -3.06 -9.33 1.69
CA THR A 385 -2.11 -8.57 0.87
C THR A 385 -0.69 -9.05 1.07
N ALA A 386 -0.22 -9.15 2.32
CA ALA A 386 1.14 -9.62 2.61
C ALA A 386 1.36 -11.06 2.10
N GLU A 387 0.40 -11.96 2.31
CA GLU A 387 0.45 -13.35 1.85
C GLU A 387 0.51 -13.44 0.31
N ALA A 388 -0.39 -12.76 -0.40
CA ALA A 388 -0.44 -12.79 -1.85
C ALA A 388 0.81 -12.17 -2.50
N ILE A 389 1.27 -11.03 -1.99
CA ILE A 389 2.49 -10.38 -2.50
C ILE A 389 3.71 -11.25 -2.26
N THR A 390 3.82 -11.85 -1.07
CA THR A 390 4.93 -12.77 -0.74
C THR A 390 4.96 -13.94 -1.72
N ARG A 391 3.80 -14.55 -1.98
CA ARG A 391 3.70 -15.67 -2.93
C ARG A 391 4.06 -15.27 -4.36
N PHE A 392 3.59 -14.12 -4.82
CA PHE A 392 3.95 -13.58 -6.15
C PHE A 392 5.48 -13.41 -6.27
N LEU A 393 6.08 -12.77 -5.28
CA LEU A 393 7.50 -12.45 -5.28
C LEU A 393 8.40 -13.70 -5.17
N GLU A 394 7.97 -14.72 -4.43
CA GLU A 394 8.67 -16.01 -4.37
C GLU A 394 8.56 -16.79 -5.67
N TRP A 395 7.42 -16.70 -6.36
CA TRP A 395 7.30 -17.24 -7.71
C TRP A 395 8.25 -16.54 -8.69
N VAL A 396 8.32 -15.19 -8.68
CA VAL A 396 9.29 -14.45 -9.51
C VAL A 396 10.72 -14.91 -9.21
N ARG A 397 11.04 -15.15 -7.93
CA ARG A 397 12.35 -15.66 -7.52
C ARG A 397 12.64 -17.04 -8.07
N ALA A 398 11.67 -17.94 -8.03
CA ALA A 398 11.81 -19.28 -8.57
C ALA A 398 11.98 -19.28 -10.09
N GLU A 399 11.21 -18.46 -10.82
CA GLU A 399 11.34 -18.34 -12.28
C GLU A 399 12.69 -17.77 -12.71
N LYS A 400 13.20 -16.74 -11.99
CA LYS A 400 14.52 -16.19 -12.27
C LYS A 400 15.64 -17.22 -12.05
N ALA A 401 15.54 -18.04 -11.01
CA ALA A 401 16.52 -19.11 -10.76
C ALA A 401 16.52 -20.15 -11.91
N LYS A 402 15.35 -20.55 -12.40
CA LYS A 402 15.23 -21.47 -13.54
C LYS A 402 15.84 -20.91 -14.82
N ALA A 403 15.66 -19.61 -15.08
CA ALA A 403 16.23 -18.96 -16.26
C ALA A 403 17.77 -19.00 -16.24
N VAL A 404 18.38 -18.69 -15.09
CA VAL A 404 19.85 -18.76 -14.91
C VAL A 404 20.37 -20.19 -15.11
N ASP A 405 19.68 -21.20 -14.56
CA ASP A 405 20.08 -22.59 -14.74
C ASP A 405 20.02 -23.01 -16.21
N SER A 406 19.01 -22.56 -16.96
CA SER A 406 18.86 -22.88 -18.38
C SER A 406 19.93 -22.26 -19.27
N GLU A 407 20.40 -21.04 -18.95
CA GLU A 407 21.50 -20.38 -19.67
C GLU A 407 22.86 -21.00 -19.35
N SER A 408 23.02 -21.66 -18.20
CA SER A 408 24.28 -22.32 -17.82
C SER A 408 24.51 -23.69 -18.47
N VAL A 409 23.47 -24.27 -19.08
CA VAL A 409 23.46 -25.62 -19.67
C VAL A 409 23.51 -25.60 -21.20
N GLY A 410 23.23 -24.45 -21.83
CA GLY A 410 23.30 -24.24 -23.29
C GLY A 410 24.57 -23.53 -23.70
#